data_AF-A0A368CZR9-F1
#
_entry.id   AF-A0A368CZR9-F1
#
_cell.length_a   1.000
_cell.length_b   1.000
_cell.length_c   1.000
_cell.angle_alpha   90.00
_cell.angle_beta   90.00
_cell.angle_gamma   90.00
#
_symmetry.space_group_name_H-M   'P 1'
#
loop_
_entity.id
_entity.type
_entity.pdbx_description
1 polymer ?
#
loop_
_entity_poly.entity_id
_entity_poly.type
_entity_poly.pdbx_seq_one_letter_code
_entity_poly.pdbx_strand_id
1 'polypeptide(L)'
;MKQNYFITPIDYLKGVGPNRADLLKSELKIFTYQDLLYFFPFRYIDKTKYHKISELENTNSHVQIIGKFIDLRHSSNTKIKRLIGVFSDGNGEIEVVWFRGIKWIERSIQVNKQYVIYGKLNWFNNKFSIIHPETEVLEKHNKTLKNTLLPIYSSTESLSSKGMNNKLFRDLVSNIFEKSEKTFKENLSRSINEKHNLISKYEALYNIHFPQNQLLLSKAQFRLKYEELFFIQLQFVLKNLI
;
A
#
# COMPACT_ATOMS: atom_id res chain seq x y z
N MET A 1 -17.33 30.01 -11.20
CA MET A 1 -16.01 29.41 -11.45
C MET A 1 -16.03 27.98 -10.94
N LYS A 2 -15.87 26.96 -11.79
CA LYS A 2 -15.74 25.58 -11.31
C LYS A 2 -14.46 25.50 -10.48
N GLN A 3 -14.56 25.25 -9.17
CA GLN A 3 -13.39 24.97 -8.33
C GLN A 3 -12.56 23.87 -9.01
N ASN A 4 -11.26 24.10 -9.13
CA ASN A 4 -10.35 23.08 -9.66
C ASN A 4 -10.39 21.89 -8.69
N TYR A 5 -10.84 20.73 -9.19
CA TYR A 5 -11.11 19.54 -8.37
C TYR A 5 -9.92 19.13 -7.49
N PHE A 6 -8.68 19.37 -7.95
CA PHE A 6 -7.49 18.96 -7.23
C PHE A 6 -7.11 19.88 -6.05
N ILE A 7 -7.54 21.14 -6.05
CA ILE A 7 -7.30 22.07 -4.92
C ILE A 7 -8.39 21.98 -3.85
N THR A 8 -9.35 21.07 -4.00
CA THR A 8 -10.39 20.85 -2.99
C THR A 8 -9.75 20.39 -1.68
N PRO A 9 -10.16 20.96 -0.52
CA PRO A 9 -9.65 20.56 0.78
C PRO A 9 -9.89 19.07 1.06
N ILE A 10 -8.92 18.44 1.73
CA ILE A 10 -8.94 17.00 2.03
C ILE A 10 -10.13 16.57 2.89
N ASP A 11 -10.70 17.50 3.66
CA ASP A 11 -11.89 17.31 4.51
C ASP A 11 -13.12 16.84 3.73
N TYR A 12 -13.21 17.18 2.45
CA TYR A 12 -14.33 16.79 1.57
C TYR A 12 -14.14 15.42 0.91
N LEU A 13 -12.97 14.80 1.09
CA LEU A 13 -12.69 13.50 0.50
C LEU A 13 -13.51 12.41 1.19
N LYS A 14 -14.23 11.61 0.41
CA LYS A 14 -14.97 10.45 0.91
C LYS A 14 -14.02 9.52 1.68
N GLY A 15 -14.37 9.22 2.93
CA GLY A 15 -13.54 8.41 3.83
C GLY A 15 -12.61 9.21 4.75
N VAL A 16 -12.53 10.53 4.58
CA VAL A 16 -11.83 11.46 5.48
C VAL A 16 -12.88 12.18 6.34
N GLY A 17 -12.96 11.81 7.62
CA GLY A 17 -13.72 12.59 8.61
C GLY A 17 -12.83 13.69 9.23
N PRO A 18 -13.40 14.61 10.04
CA PRO A 18 -12.67 15.74 10.64
C PRO A 18 -11.36 15.31 11.33
N ASN A 19 -11.44 14.29 12.20
CA ASN A 19 -10.26 13.76 12.89
C ASN A 19 -9.17 13.22 11.95
N ARG A 20 -9.55 12.66 10.80
CA ARG A 20 -8.59 12.15 9.81
C ARG A 20 -8.00 13.28 8.99
N ALA A 21 -8.80 14.29 8.64
CA ALA A 21 -8.32 15.48 7.96
C ALA A 21 -7.26 16.19 8.80
N ASP A 22 -7.51 16.39 10.09
CA ASP A 22 -6.56 17.02 11.00
C ASP A 22 -5.24 16.25 11.08
N LEU A 23 -5.31 14.91 11.12
CA LEU A 23 -4.12 14.06 11.10
C LEU A 23 -3.32 14.17 9.80
N LEU A 24 -4.00 14.13 8.65
CA LEU A 24 -3.33 14.28 7.35
C LEU A 24 -2.61 15.63 7.25
N LYS A 25 -3.26 16.69 7.72
CA LYS A 25 -2.71 18.05 7.74
C LYS A 25 -1.56 18.20 8.74
N SER A 26 -1.69 17.67 9.95
CA SER A 26 -0.69 17.87 11.01
C SER A 26 0.56 17.03 10.76
N GLU A 27 0.40 15.74 10.46
CA GLU A 27 1.47 14.74 10.36
C GLU A 27 2.14 14.74 8.98
N LEU A 28 1.36 14.83 7.90
CA LEU A 28 1.87 14.67 6.53
C LEU A 28 1.83 15.96 5.70
N LYS A 29 1.29 17.05 6.25
CA LYS A 29 1.10 18.33 5.53
C LYS A 29 0.26 18.16 4.26
N ILE A 30 -0.71 17.24 4.28
CA ILE A 30 -1.64 17.00 3.16
C ILE A 30 -2.90 17.83 3.41
N PHE A 31 -3.10 18.88 2.62
CA PHE A 31 -4.23 19.81 2.77
C PHE A 31 -5.30 19.64 1.68
N THR A 32 -4.89 19.20 0.49
CA THR A 32 -5.74 19.12 -0.71
C THR A 32 -5.71 17.74 -1.36
N TYR A 33 -6.61 17.50 -2.31
CA TYR A 33 -6.60 16.26 -3.12
C TYR A 33 -5.30 16.13 -3.91
N GLN A 34 -4.75 17.24 -4.41
CA GLN A 34 -3.46 17.26 -5.08
C GLN A 34 -2.35 16.80 -4.15
N ASP A 35 -2.29 17.29 -2.92
CA ASP A 35 -1.24 16.89 -1.97
C ASP A 35 -1.28 15.38 -1.71
N LEU A 36 -2.48 14.80 -1.62
CA LEU A 36 -2.63 13.34 -1.46
C LEU A 36 -2.20 12.57 -2.71
N LEU A 37 -2.48 13.07 -3.91
CA LEU A 37 -2.01 12.48 -5.18
C LEU A 37 -0.48 12.57 -5.37
N TYR A 38 0.17 13.54 -4.75
CA TYR A 38 1.64 13.66 -4.77
C TYR A 38 2.30 13.00 -3.55
N PHE A 39 1.51 12.39 -2.66
CA PHE A 39 2.00 11.54 -1.57
C PHE A 39 2.29 10.13 -2.08
N PHE A 40 3.44 9.96 -2.73
CA PHE A 40 3.77 8.73 -3.44
C PHE A 40 4.11 7.55 -2.51
N PRO A 41 3.81 6.30 -2.94
CA PRO A 41 4.33 5.12 -2.27
C PRO A 41 5.86 5.07 -2.32
N PHE A 42 6.50 4.70 -1.21
CA PHE A 42 7.96 4.57 -1.14
C PHE A 42 8.46 3.18 -1.56
N ARG A 43 7.58 2.16 -1.57
CA ARG A 43 7.87 0.82 -2.08
C ARG A 43 6.63 0.14 -2.63
N TYR A 44 6.85 -0.87 -3.46
CA TYR A 44 5.80 -1.73 -4.00
C TYR A 44 6.08 -3.17 -3.57
N ILE A 45 5.04 -3.86 -3.15
CA ILE A 45 5.09 -5.27 -2.79
C ILE A 45 4.47 -6.06 -3.94
N ASP A 46 5.23 -6.98 -4.50
CA ASP A 46 4.70 -7.95 -5.44
C ASP A 46 3.90 -9.02 -4.67
N LYS A 47 2.60 -9.07 -4.90
CA LYS A 47 1.66 -10.03 -4.29
C LYS A 47 1.25 -11.15 -5.25
N THR A 48 1.94 -11.30 -6.39
CA THR A 48 1.61 -12.34 -7.39
C THR A 48 2.13 -13.71 -7.03
N LYS A 49 3.23 -13.77 -6.27
CA LYS A 49 3.90 -15.03 -5.97
C LYS A 49 3.39 -15.60 -4.66
N TYR A 50 2.76 -16.75 -4.77
CA TYR A 50 2.45 -17.60 -3.62
C TYR A 50 3.61 -18.54 -3.38
N HIS A 51 4.00 -18.67 -2.11
CA HIS A 51 5.05 -19.56 -1.65
C HIS A 51 4.42 -20.73 -0.90
N LYS A 52 4.95 -21.93 -1.11
CA LYS A 52 4.65 -23.06 -0.22
C LYS A 52 5.53 -22.98 1.02
N ILE A 53 5.02 -23.49 2.14
CA ILE A 53 5.76 -23.52 3.40
C ILE A 53 7.04 -24.35 3.26
N SER A 54 7.01 -25.41 2.44
CA SER A 54 8.16 -26.27 2.15
C SER A 54 9.28 -25.58 1.34
N GLU A 55 8.98 -24.49 0.65
CA GLU A 55 9.91 -23.75 -0.21
C GLU A 55 10.48 -22.51 0.49
N LEU A 56 10.17 -22.33 1.78
CA LEU A 56 10.65 -21.20 2.55
C LEU A 56 12.13 -21.35 2.85
N GLU A 57 12.92 -20.43 2.33
CA GLU A 57 14.33 -20.29 2.67
C GLU A 57 14.49 -19.42 3.91
N ASN A 58 15.60 -19.60 4.65
CA ASN A 58 15.97 -18.74 5.77
C ASN A 58 16.46 -17.37 5.28
N THR A 59 15.54 -16.60 4.72
CA THR A 59 15.73 -15.24 4.24
C THR A 59 14.77 -14.33 4.98
N ASN A 60 15.20 -13.09 5.23
CA ASN A 60 14.35 -12.04 5.82
C ASN A 60 13.33 -11.47 4.80
N SER A 61 12.89 -12.29 3.85
CA SER A 61 12.00 -11.91 2.76
C SER A 61 10.55 -11.81 3.22
N HIS A 62 9.72 -11.12 2.45
CA HIS A 62 8.28 -11.16 2.64
C HIS A 62 7.72 -12.27 1.77
N VAL A 63 6.78 -13.04 2.33
CA VAL A 63 6.17 -14.18 1.66
C VAL A 63 4.66 -14.10 1.73
N GLN A 64 4.01 -14.65 0.72
CA GLN A 64 2.56 -14.78 0.63
C GLN A 64 2.21 -16.27 0.58
N ILE A 65 1.37 -16.73 1.50
CA ILE A 65 1.07 -18.17 1.65
C ILE A 65 -0.46 -18.34 1.67
N ILE A 66 -0.96 -19.29 0.89
CA ILE A 66 -2.36 -19.71 0.92
C ILE A 66 -2.47 -20.94 1.83
N GLY A 67 -3.46 -20.96 2.70
CA GLY A 67 -3.65 -22.05 3.63
C GLY A 67 -4.82 -21.81 4.57
N LYS A 68 -4.85 -22.53 5.68
CA LYS A 68 -5.87 -22.40 6.71
C LYS A 68 -5.24 -22.42 8.10
N PHE A 69 -5.86 -21.73 9.03
CA PHE A 69 -5.52 -21.87 10.44
C PHE A 69 -6.07 -23.21 10.94
N ILE A 70 -5.22 -24.05 11.51
CA ILE A 70 -5.60 -25.34 12.11
C ILE A 70 -5.77 -25.24 13.63
N ASP A 71 -5.06 -24.30 14.25
CA ASP A 71 -5.08 -24.07 15.69
C ASP A 71 -4.87 -22.57 15.99
N LEU A 72 -5.43 -22.12 17.11
CA LEU A 72 -5.33 -20.76 17.63
C LEU A 72 -5.25 -20.84 19.16
N ARG A 73 -4.12 -20.44 19.71
CA ARG A 73 -3.84 -20.57 21.14
C ARG A 73 -3.12 -19.35 21.71
N HIS A 74 -3.33 -19.11 22.99
CA HIS A 74 -2.57 -18.13 23.75
C HIS A 74 -1.27 -18.74 24.26
N SER A 75 -0.19 -17.95 24.31
CA SER A 75 1.06 -18.38 24.93
C SER A 75 0.86 -18.57 26.43
N SER A 76 1.03 -19.80 26.91
CA SER A 76 0.80 -20.19 28.31
C SER A 76 1.91 -19.74 29.28
N ASN A 77 3.13 -19.52 28.80
CA ASN A 77 4.34 -19.45 29.65
C ASN A 77 5.16 -18.15 29.52
N THR A 78 4.59 -17.05 29.05
CA THR A 78 5.35 -15.80 28.84
C THR A 78 4.73 -14.62 29.58
N LYS A 79 5.57 -13.79 30.25
CA LYS A 79 5.17 -12.48 30.82
C LYS A 79 4.42 -11.60 29.81
N ILE A 80 4.71 -11.79 28.52
CA ILE A 80 4.07 -11.11 27.40
C ILE A 80 2.97 -12.00 26.83
N LYS A 81 1.72 -11.52 26.84
CA LYS A 81 0.58 -12.19 26.19
C LYS A 81 0.75 -12.10 24.67
N ARG A 82 0.70 -13.24 23.99
CA ARG A 82 0.72 -13.33 22.53
C ARG A 82 -0.25 -14.42 22.06
N LEU A 83 -0.85 -14.19 20.90
CA LEU A 83 -1.68 -15.15 20.19
C LEU A 83 -0.81 -15.86 19.15
N ILE A 84 -0.89 -17.19 19.12
CA ILE A 84 -0.18 -18.04 18.17
C ILE A 84 -1.24 -18.79 17.36
N GLY A 85 -1.27 -18.55 16.06
CA GLY A 85 -2.05 -19.34 15.11
C GLY A 85 -1.13 -20.31 14.38
N VAL A 86 -1.51 -21.59 14.30
CA VAL A 86 -0.81 -22.56 13.46
C VAL A 86 -1.47 -22.54 12.09
N PHE A 87 -0.69 -22.19 11.06
CA PHE A 87 -1.17 -22.05 9.70
C PHE A 87 -0.59 -23.15 8.82
N SER A 88 -1.45 -23.84 8.09
CA SER A 88 -1.05 -24.94 7.21
C SER A 88 -1.47 -24.67 5.76
N ASP A 89 -0.56 -24.92 4.83
CA ASP A 89 -0.82 -24.96 3.38
C ASP A 89 -1.21 -26.36 2.88
N GLY A 90 -1.31 -27.34 3.80
CA GLY A 90 -1.57 -28.75 3.52
C GLY A 90 -0.32 -29.63 3.41
N ASN A 91 0.86 -29.04 3.16
CA ASN A 91 2.14 -29.76 3.06
C ASN A 91 3.13 -29.39 4.17
N GLY A 92 2.91 -28.27 4.85
CA GLY A 92 3.69 -27.81 5.99
C GLY A 92 2.86 -26.97 6.95
N GLU A 93 3.52 -26.55 8.04
CA GLU A 93 2.94 -25.70 9.07
C GLU A 93 3.90 -24.56 9.40
N ILE A 94 3.34 -23.38 9.67
CA ILE A 94 4.07 -22.20 10.11
C ILE A 94 3.34 -21.52 11.27
N GLU A 95 4.10 -20.99 12.23
CA GLU A 95 3.52 -20.24 13.33
C GLU A 95 3.29 -18.78 12.94
N VAL A 96 2.07 -18.30 13.14
CA VAL A 96 1.71 -16.89 12.99
C VAL A 96 1.52 -16.28 14.36
N VAL A 97 2.22 -15.18 14.64
CA VAL A 97 2.30 -14.62 15.99
C VAL A 97 1.81 -13.17 16.01
N TRP A 98 0.93 -12.85 16.97
CA TRP A 98 0.46 -11.49 17.23
C TRP A 98 0.69 -11.09 18.68
N PHE A 99 1.32 -9.93 18.87
CA PHE A 99 1.57 -9.31 20.18
C PHE A 99 0.56 -8.20 20.52
N ARG A 100 -0.08 -7.63 19.50
CA ARG A 100 -1.05 -6.53 19.59
C ARG A 100 -2.39 -6.94 18.96
N GLY A 101 -3.49 -6.34 19.43
CA GLY A 101 -4.83 -6.56 18.84
C GLY A 101 -5.43 -7.95 19.06
N ILE A 102 -4.87 -8.75 19.98
CA ILE A 102 -5.17 -10.18 20.18
C ILE A 102 -6.68 -10.49 20.15
N LYS A 103 -7.48 -9.80 20.98
CA LYS A 103 -8.94 -10.05 21.07
C LYS A 103 -9.69 -9.81 19.75
N TRP A 104 -9.24 -8.85 18.94
CA TRP A 104 -9.87 -8.55 17.64
C TRP A 104 -9.49 -9.61 16.60
N ILE A 105 -8.24 -10.06 16.62
CA ILE A 105 -7.70 -11.07 15.71
C ILE A 105 -8.33 -12.43 15.99
N GLU A 106 -8.40 -12.81 17.25
CA GLU A 106 -9.05 -14.06 17.70
C GLU A 106 -10.52 -14.15 17.25
N ARG A 107 -11.23 -13.00 17.22
CA ARG A 107 -12.61 -12.94 16.72
C ARG A 107 -12.71 -12.92 15.20
N SER A 108 -11.68 -12.48 14.48
CA SER A 108 -11.71 -12.32 13.03
C SER A 108 -11.23 -13.57 12.27
N ILE A 109 -10.43 -14.42 12.91
CA ILE A 109 -9.92 -15.65 12.33
C ILE A 109 -10.84 -16.83 12.68
N GLN A 110 -11.23 -17.57 11.64
CA GLN A 110 -12.00 -18.81 11.76
C GLN A 110 -11.09 -19.99 11.42
N VAL A 111 -10.98 -20.95 12.33
CA VAL A 111 -10.22 -22.20 12.11
C VAL A 111 -10.85 -22.96 10.93
N ASN A 112 -10.01 -23.66 10.15
CA ASN A 112 -10.36 -24.42 8.95
C ASN A 112 -10.88 -23.64 7.74
N LYS A 113 -10.93 -22.30 7.82
CA LYS A 113 -11.24 -21.45 6.67
C LYS A 113 -9.97 -21.10 5.89
N GLN A 114 -10.08 -20.96 4.56
CA GLN A 114 -8.95 -20.57 3.72
C GLN A 114 -8.64 -19.07 3.80
N TYR A 115 -7.37 -18.76 4.03
CA TYR A 115 -6.82 -17.42 4.08
C TYR A 115 -5.57 -17.31 3.20
N VAL A 116 -5.27 -16.07 2.84
CA VAL A 116 -3.97 -15.63 2.34
C VAL A 116 -3.31 -14.85 3.46
N ILE A 117 -2.12 -15.27 3.84
CA ILE A 117 -1.28 -14.51 4.78
C ILE A 117 -0.13 -13.87 4.01
N TYR A 118 0.17 -12.61 4.33
CA TYR A 118 1.32 -11.89 3.80
C TYR A 118 2.10 -11.25 4.95
N GLY A 119 3.40 -11.51 5.02
CA GLY A 119 4.24 -10.92 6.05
C GLY A 119 5.71 -11.26 5.90
N LYS A 120 6.53 -10.65 6.76
CA LYS A 120 7.96 -10.91 6.80
C LYS A 120 8.23 -12.25 7.49
N LEU A 121 8.99 -13.09 6.83
CA LEU A 121 9.46 -14.36 7.38
C LEU A 121 10.47 -14.10 8.50
N ASN A 122 10.27 -14.77 9.63
CA ASN A 122 11.16 -14.73 10.78
C ASN A 122 11.59 -16.15 11.14
N TRP A 123 12.90 -16.40 11.13
CA TRP A 123 13.47 -17.70 11.48
C TRP A 123 14.05 -17.64 12.89
N PHE A 124 13.51 -18.45 13.80
CA PHE A 124 13.98 -18.53 15.17
C PHE A 124 13.81 -19.95 15.72
N ASN A 125 14.80 -20.45 16.45
CA ASN A 125 14.80 -21.81 17.02
C ASN A 125 14.41 -22.91 16.01
N ASN A 126 14.97 -22.83 14.79
CA ASN A 126 14.72 -23.79 13.72
C ASN A 126 13.24 -23.90 13.29
N LYS A 127 12.47 -22.82 13.52
CA LYS A 127 11.06 -22.71 13.12
C LYS A 127 10.83 -21.41 12.36
N PHE A 128 10.07 -21.51 11.27
CA PHE A 128 9.55 -20.34 10.60
C PHE A 128 8.37 -19.76 11.38
N SER A 129 8.34 -18.44 11.46
CA SER A 129 7.25 -17.69 12.03
C SER A 129 6.98 -16.42 11.23
N ILE A 130 5.74 -15.92 11.27
CA ILE A 130 5.39 -14.63 10.70
C ILE A 130 4.76 -13.79 11.80
N ILE A 131 5.37 -12.63 12.08
CA ILE A 131 4.92 -11.72 13.12
C ILE A 131 4.00 -10.67 12.48
N HIS A 132 2.79 -10.52 13.03
CA HIS A 132 1.81 -9.52 12.58
C HIS A 132 1.56 -9.53 11.05
N PRO A 133 1.24 -10.69 10.42
CA PRO A 133 0.91 -10.70 9.00
C PRO A 133 -0.40 -9.96 8.72
N GLU A 134 -0.50 -9.49 7.47
CA GLU A 134 -1.78 -9.18 6.86
C GLU A 134 -2.50 -10.51 6.56
N THR A 135 -3.73 -10.66 7.05
CA THR A 135 -4.55 -11.84 6.83
C THR A 135 -5.82 -11.45 6.07
N GLU A 136 -6.07 -12.14 4.96
CA GLU A 136 -7.26 -11.94 4.13
C GLU A 136 -7.94 -13.27 3.83
N VAL A 137 -9.27 -13.31 3.86
CA VAL A 137 -10.03 -14.51 3.42
C VAL A 137 -9.80 -14.72 1.92
N LEU A 138 -9.49 -15.94 1.50
CA LEU A 138 -9.15 -16.25 0.10
C LEU A 138 -10.23 -15.81 -0.89
N GLU A 139 -11.51 -16.02 -0.57
CA GLU A 139 -12.64 -15.59 -1.41
C GLU A 139 -12.65 -14.08 -1.68
N LYS A 140 -12.28 -13.28 -0.67
CA LYS A 140 -12.21 -11.82 -0.78
C LYS A 140 -10.95 -11.40 -1.54
N HIS A 141 -9.85 -12.10 -1.31
CA HIS A 141 -8.59 -11.88 -1.99
C HIS A 141 -8.73 -12.08 -3.49
N ASN A 142 -9.35 -13.19 -3.93
CA ASN A 142 -9.57 -13.49 -5.34
C ASN A 142 -10.39 -12.43 -6.08
N LYS A 143 -11.35 -11.78 -5.41
CA LYS A 143 -12.13 -10.67 -5.98
C LYS A 143 -11.33 -9.37 -6.15
N THR A 144 -10.20 -9.25 -5.44
CA THR A 144 -9.38 -8.03 -5.34
C THR A 144 -8.05 -8.15 -6.11
N LEU A 145 -7.74 -9.32 -6.70
CA LEU A 145 -6.52 -9.66 -7.45
C LEU A 145 -6.19 -8.79 -8.68
N LYS A 146 -6.88 -7.67 -8.91
CA LYS A 146 -6.60 -6.78 -10.03
C LYS A 146 -5.23 -6.09 -9.94
N ASN A 147 -4.62 -6.03 -8.76
CA ASN A 147 -3.37 -5.30 -8.55
C ASN A 147 -2.23 -6.25 -8.15
N THR A 148 -1.42 -6.59 -9.16
CA THR A 148 -0.15 -7.33 -9.11
C THR A 148 0.83 -6.75 -8.07
N LEU A 149 0.86 -5.42 -7.98
CA LEU A 149 1.82 -4.66 -7.18
C LEU A 149 1.06 -3.78 -6.17
N LEU A 150 1.31 -4.03 -4.88
CA LEU A 150 0.69 -3.29 -3.79
C LEU A 150 1.55 -2.09 -3.39
N PRO A 151 1.06 -0.85 -3.52
CA PRO A 151 1.78 0.33 -3.05
C PRO A 151 1.84 0.38 -1.52
N ILE A 152 2.97 0.83 -0.99
CA ILE A 152 3.19 1.09 0.43
C ILE A 152 3.60 2.55 0.63
N TYR A 153 2.77 3.25 1.39
CA TYR A 153 2.89 4.64 1.78
C TYR A 153 3.60 4.77 3.12
N SER A 154 4.35 5.86 3.26
CA SER A 154 4.97 6.24 4.53
C SER A 154 3.88 6.51 5.57
N SER A 155 4.11 6.11 6.82
CA SER A 155 3.14 6.30 7.90
C SER A 155 3.88 6.59 9.20
N THR A 156 3.32 7.47 10.02
CA THR A 156 3.82 7.78 11.37
C THR A 156 3.14 6.89 12.41
N GLU A 157 3.73 6.76 13.59
CA GLU A 157 3.12 5.99 14.68
C GLU A 157 1.74 6.55 15.07
N SER A 158 1.62 7.89 15.09
CA SER A 158 0.36 8.63 15.31
C SER A 158 -0.73 8.21 14.31
N LEU A 159 -0.38 8.14 13.01
CA LEU A 159 -1.31 7.70 11.97
C LEU A 159 -1.73 6.23 12.15
N SER A 160 -0.76 5.35 12.37
CA SER A 160 -1.01 3.91 12.51
C SER A 160 -1.89 3.59 13.72
N SER A 161 -1.64 4.25 14.86
CA SER A 161 -2.42 4.06 16.10
C SER A 161 -3.87 4.52 15.97
N LYS A 162 -4.13 5.53 15.13
CA LYS A 162 -5.48 6.03 14.83
C LYS A 162 -6.14 5.34 13.64
N GLY A 163 -5.58 4.21 13.19
CA GLY A 163 -6.18 3.35 12.16
C GLY A 163 -5.98 3.82 10.73
N MET A 164 -5.05 4.76 10.46
CA MET A 164 -4.64 5.12 9.11
C MET A 164 -3.62 4.12 8.58
N ASN A 165 -4.14 3.03 8.03
CA ASN A 165 -3.33 1.98 7.43
C ASN A 165 -3.13 2.21 5.91
N ASN A 166 -2.21 1.43 5.33
CA ASN A 166 -1.90 1.48 3.90
C ASN A 166 -3.11 1.23 3.00
N LYS A 167 -4.07 0.43 3.47
CA LYS A 167 -5.33 0.19 2.76
C LYS A 167 -6.17 1.46 2.67
N LEU A 168 -6.30 2.21 3.77
CA LEU A 168 -7.03 3.45 3.80
C LEU A 168 -6.44 4.46 2.81
N PHE A 169 -5.11 4.61 2.75
CA PHE A 169 -4.47 5.48 1.76
C PHE A 169 -4.84 5.10 0.32
N ARG A 170 -4.80 3.80 -0.01
CA ARG A 170 -5.25 3.32 -1.33
C ARG A 170 -6.71 3.67 -1.60
N ASP A 171 -7.60 3.43 -0.63
CA ASP A 171 -9.03 3.71 -0.77
C ASP A 171 -9.30 5.23 -0.94
N LEU A 172 -8.54 6.07 -0.25
CA LEU A 172 -8.63 7.53 -0.38
C LEU A 172 -8.15 8.00 -1.77
N VAL A 173 -7.01 7.49 -2.23
CA VAL A 173 -6.47 7.83 -3.54
C VAL A 173 -7.39 7.31 -4.66
N SER A 174 -7.96 6.10 -4.53
CA SER A 174 -8.89 5.56 -5.52
C SER A 174 -10.15 6.41 -5.64
N ASN A 175 -10.68 6.93 -4.52
CA ASN A 175 -11.83 7.85 -4.53
C ASN A 175 -11.56 9.14 -5.31
N ILE A 176 -10.29 9.60 -5.35
CA ILE A 176 -9.90 10.75 -6.17
C ILE A 176 -9.94 10.35 -7.66
N PHE A 177 -9.37 9.20 -8.03
CA PHE A 177 -9.35 8.73 -9.42
C PHE A 177 -10.72 8.45 -10.02
N GLU A 178 -11.67 7.92 -9.23
CA GLU A 178 -13.05 7.63 -9.67
C GLU A 178 -13.78 8.85 -10.26
N LYS A 179 -13.42 10.08 -9.84
CA LYS A 179 -14.11 11.31 -10.25
C LYS A 179 -13.24 12.26 -11.08
N SER A 180 -12.01 11.87 -11.44
CA SER A 180 -11.00 12.82 -11.93
C SER A 180 -10.43 12.59 -13.32
N GLU A 181 -10.75 11.48 -14.01
CA GLU A 181 -10.16 11.16 -15.31
C GLU A 181 -10.21 12.32 -16.31
N LYS A 182 -11.36 12.99 -16.44
CA LYS A 182 -11.55 14.15 -17.35
C LYS A 182 -10.96 15.47 -16.85
N THR A 183 -10.40 15.50 -15.65
CA THR A 183 -9.94 16.73 -14.98
C THR A 183 -8.43 16.93 -15.10
N PHE A 184 -7.66 15.87 -15.38
CA PHE A 184 -6.21 15.99 -15.56
C PHE A 184 -5.89 16.73 -16.85
N LYS A 185 -5.19 17.86 -16.72
CA LYS A 185 -4.60 18.58 -17.85
C LYS A 185 -3.14 18.17 -17.98
N GLU A 186 -2.72 17.97 -19.22
CA GLU A 186 -1.33 17.75 -19.54
C GLU A 186 -0.53 19.03 -19.23
N ASN A 187 0.69 18.86 -18.69
CA ASN A 187 1.54 19.97 -18.25
C ASN A 187 2.89 20.04 -18.98
N LEU A 188 3.22 19.02 -19.76
CA LEU A 188 4.33 19.06 -20.72
C LEU A 188 3.79 19.28 -22.12
N SER A 189 4.60 19.86 -23.00
CA SER A 189 4.20 20.04 -24.40
C SER A 189 4.13 18.70 -25.12
N ARG A 190 3.27 18.61 -26.14
CA ARG A 190 3.14 17.39 -26.96
C ARG A 190 4.48 16.95 -27.56
N SER A 191 5.29 17.91 -28.01
CA SER A 191 6.63 17.64 -28.56
C SER A 191 7.57 16.99 -27.54
N ILE A 192 7.55 17.43 -26.28
CA ILE A 192 8.36 16.81 -25.21
C ILE A 192 7.87 15.38 -24.94
N ASN A 193 6.54 15.21 -24.86
CA ASN A 193 5.96 13.90 -24.59
C ASN A 193 6.29 12.88 -25.68
N GLU A 194 6.15 13.27 -26.95
CA GLU A 194 6.48 12.41 -28.11
C GLU A 194 7.99 12.13 -28.20
N LYS A 195 8.85 13.12 -27.97
CA LYS A 195 10.31 12.95 -28.02
C LYS A 195 10.83 11.93 -27.01
N HIS A 196 10.25 11.90 -25.82
CA HIS A 196 10.70 11.06 -24.71
C HIS A 196 9.80 9.83 -24.47
N ASN A 197 8.83 9.56 -25.35
CA ASN A 197 7.85 8.49 -25.21
C ASN A 197 7.19 8.46 -23.81
N LEU A 198 6.85 9.65 -23.33
CA LEU A 198 6.28 9.86 -22.01
C LEU A 198 4.80 9.50 -22.01
N ILE A 199 4.37 8.74 -21.01
CA ILE A 199 2.95 8.51 -20.75
C ILE A 199 2.27 9.79 -20.26
N SER A 200 0.95 9.86 -20.38
CA SER A 200 0.18 11.04 -19.97
C SER A 200 0.30 11.29 -18.46
N LYS A 201 0.03 12.53 -18.04
CA LYS A 201 0.01 12.87 -16.61
C LYS A 201 -0.94 11.98 -15.80
N TYR A 202 -2.12 11.69 -16.34
CA TYR A 202 -3.09 10.80 -15.70
C TYR A 202 -2.51 9.40 -15.52
N GLU A 203 -1.97 8.81 -16.58
CA GLU A 203 -1.42 7.44 -16.52
C GLU A 203 -0.23 7.35 -15.57
N ALA A 204 0.60 8.38 -15.49
CA ALA A 204 1.73 8.43 -14.56
C ALA A 204 1.28 8.47 -13.11
N LEU A 205 0.35 9.37 -12.77
CA LEU A 205 -0.21 9.45 -11.41
C LEU A 205 -1.04 8.20 -11.07
N TYR A 206 -1.76 7.62 -12.02
CA TYR A 206 -2.51 6.40 -11.77
C TYR A 206 -1.56 5.24 -11.50
N ASN A 207 -0.56 5.00 -12.35
CA ASN A 207 0.33 3.85 -12.22
C ASN A 207 1.38 3.99 -11.11
N ILE A 208 1.67 5.20 -10.61
CA ILE A 208 2.47 5.33 -9.38
C ILE A 208 1.68 4.87 -8.15
N HIS A 209 0.36 5.03 -8.11
CA HIS A 209 -0.45 4.56 -6.98
C HIS A 209 -0.99 3.14 -7.18
N PHE A 210 -1.42 2.80 -8.40
CA PHE A 210 -2.04 1.53 -8.75
C PHE A 210 -1.36 0.91 -9.97
N PRO A 211 -0.08 0.50 -9.83
CA PRO A 211 0.65 -0.09 -10.94
C PRO A 211 0.00 -1.38 -11.42
N GLN A 212 -0.37 -1.42 -12.69
CA GLN A 212 -0.90 -2.63 -13.32
C GLN A 212 0.19 -3.68 -13.54
N ASN A 213 1.40 -3.23 -13.86
CA ASN A 213 2.58 -4.07 -14.04
C ASN A 213 3.88 -3.25 -13.80
N GLN A 214 5.00 -3.95 -13.73
CA GLN A 214 6.31 -3.35 -13.48
C GLN A 214 6.73 -2.35 -14.57
N LEU A 215 6.40 -2.63 -15.84
CA LEU A 215 6.75 -1.76 -16.96
C LEU A 215 6.05 -0.39 -16.86
N LEU A 216 4.74 -0.39 -16.57
CA LEU A 216 3.97 0.85 -16.41
C LEU A 216 4.39 1.62 -15.16
N LEU A 217 4.74 0.93 -14.08
CA LEU A 217 5.34 1.56 -12.90
C LEU A 217 6.64 2.30 -13.25
N SER A 218 7.54 1.66 -13.99
CA SER A 218 8.79 2.28 -14.43
C SER A 218 8.55 3.49 -15.33
N LYS A 219 7.60 3.42 -16.27
CA LYS A 219 7.21 4.56 -17.12
C LYS A 219 6.62 5.71 -16.30
N ALA A 220 5.77 5.43 -15.31
CA ALA A 220 5.22 6.42 -14.41
C ALA A 220 6.29 7.13 -13.57
N GLN A 221 7.20 6.36 -12.98
CA GLN A 221 8.33 6.92 -12.23
C GLN A 221 9.22 7.80 -13.11
N PHE A 222 9.51 7.35 -14.34
CA PHE A 222 10.30 8.15 -15.28
C PHE A 222 9.60 9.45 -15.65
N ARG A 223 8.30 9.39 -15.98
CA ARG A 223 7.49 10.58 -16.32
C ARG A 223 7.45 11.61 -15.20
N LEU A 224 7.24 11.17 -13.96
CA LEU A 224 7.14 12.06 -12.79
C LEU A 224 8.50 12.68 -12.42
N LYS A 225 9.58 11.88 -12.48
CA LYS A 225 10.95 12.40 -12.26
C LYS A 225 11.37 13.40 -13.34
N TYR A 226 11.05 13.10 -14.61
CA TYR A 226 11.31 14.01 -15.71
C TYR A 226 10.56 15.32 -15.53
N GLU A 227 9.28 15.26 -15.18
CA GLU A 227 8.45 16.44 -14.90
C GLU A 227 9.07 17.36 -13.87
N GLU A 228 9.44 16.79 -12.72
CA GLU A 228 10.05 17.52 -11.62
C GLU A 228 11.35 18.20 -12.04
N LEU A 229 12.27 17.44 -12.67
CA LEU A 229 13.53 17.98 -13.16
C LEU A 229 13.33 19.07 -14.22
N PHE A 230 12.38 18.87 -15.14
CA PHE A 230 12.06 19.85 -16.18
C PHE A 230 11.59 21.18 -15.57
N PHE A 231 10.67 21.14 -14.61
CA PHE A 231 10.19 22.37 -13.97
C PHE A 231 11.24 23.04 -13.09
N ILE A 232 12.09 22.26 -12.42
CA ILE A 232 13.24 22.80 -11.68
C ILE A 232 14.19 23.52 -12.65
N GLN A 233 14.55 22.90 -13.78
CA GLN A 233 15.41 23.52 -14.80
C GLN A 233 14.79 24.78 -15.39
N LEU A 234 13.49 24.74 -15.71
CA LEU A 234 12.76 25.89 -16.22
C LEU A 234 12.78 27.04 -15.20
N GLN A 235 12.58 26.74 -13.91
CA GLN A 235 12.65 27.72 -12.83
C GLN A 235 14.05 28.34 -12.73
N PHE A 236 15.12 27.56 -12.86
CA PHE A 236 16.50 28.07 -12.88
C PHE A 236 16.75 29.00 -14.07
N VAL A 237 16.33 28.62 -15.27
CA VAL A 237 16.48 29.45 -16.48
C VAL A 237 15.72 30.77 -16.33
N LEU A 238 14.46 30.73 -15.86
CA LEU A 238 13.66 31.93 -15.65
C LEU A 238 14.25 32.86 -14.59
N LYS A 239 14.86 32.32 -13.53
CA LYS A 239 15.56 33.10 -12.50
C LYS A 239 16.85 33.74 -13.00
N ASN A 240 17.54 33.13 -13.95
CA ASN A 240 18.78 33.67 -14.53
C ASN A 240 18.53 34.69 -15.65
N LEU A 241 17.28 34.81 -16.12
CA LEU A 241 16.84 35.77 -17.14
C LEU A 241 16.37 37.11 -16.54
N ILE A 242 16.23 37.18 -15.21
CA ILE A 242 15.85 38.38 -14.43
C ILE A 242 17.07 38.81 -13.63
#